data_AF-R5KQW0-F1
#
_entry.id   AF-R5KQW0-F1
#
_cell.length_a   1.000
_cell.length_b   1.000
_cell.length_c   1.000
_cell.angle_alpha   90.00
_cell.angle_beta   90.00
_cell.angle_gamma   90.00
#
_symmetry.space_group_name_H-M   'P 1'
#
loop_
_entity.id
_entity.type
_entity.pdbx_description
1 polymer ?
#
loop_
_entity_poly.entity_id
_entity_poly.type
_entity_poly.pdbx_seq_one_letter_code
_entity_poly.pdbx_strand_id
1 'polypeptide(L)'
;MVKLKINGTPVEAEEGTTIIEAARLAGIDIPSLCYLKDINCIGACRVCVVEVKGARSLVASCVYPVEEGLEVWTNTPKVRQSRQTTLELLLSEHHKKCLSCVRSDRCELQKLCKDYGVDEDRFPDTDKLQEIDYSSSYLVRDNNKCIHCMRCTAMCHKQTVGVIGPRNRGHNKTIGCAFDIPLQETSCVGCGQCVVSCPVGALYEKSSVPDVWEAIADPDKKVVFFTAPAIRATLGEEFDLPIGTNVEKKLPGAIRRLGADAVFDMDVTADLTILEEANELVDRIKNKKPLPMFTSCCPGWVKFAEHNFHSLLPNLSTCKSPQQMFGALLKTYYCEKNNLKPEDLYVVSVIPCTAKKFEITRPEMAGDVDAAITTRELAQMISGAAINFNALKDEAFDSPFDVASGAGVIFGATGGVMEAALRTAANILDGDFKLVDFSEVRGVNGIRTATYNVAGMEIKVAAASGLADARKLCEEVESGNSPYQFIEIMACPGGCINGGGQPIQRDATRNTVPIKELRAKALYDEDKALKIRRSHDSPVIERLYKEYFGKPNGEKAHHLLHTTYTPRDKF
;
A
#
# COMPACT_ATOMS: atom_id res chain seq x y z
N MET A 1 3.83 35.40 10.27
CA MET A 1 2.66 35.40 9.38
C MET A 1 2.80 36.58 8.43
N VAL A 2 2.65 36.35 7.13
CA VAL A 2 2.62 37.38 6.10
C VAL A 2 1.20 37.57 5.59
N LYS A 3 0.84 38.79 5.23
CA LYS A 3 -0.47 39.17 4.68
C LYS A 3 -0.38 39.30 3.18
N LEU A 4 -1.27 38.62 2.46
CA LEU A 4 -1.36 38.64 1.00
C LEU A 4 -2.81 38.72 0.54
N LYS A 5 -3.03 38.94 -0.75
CA LYS A 5 -4.36 38.87 -1.37
C LYS A 5 -4.38 37.83 -2.48
N ILE A 6 -5.38 36.96 -2.44
CA ILE A 6 -5.62 35.97 -3.50
C ILE A 6 -7.02 36.23 -4.06
N ASN A 7 -7.11 36.58 -5.35
CA ASN A 7 -8.34 37.01 -6.01
C ASN A 7 -9.07 38.15 -5.25
N GLY A 8 -8.30 39.05 -4.62
CA GLY A 8 -8.82 40.16 -3.82
C GLY A 8 -9.16 39.80 -2.37
N THR A 9 -9.22 38.52 -2.01
CA THR A 9 -9.46 38.05 -0.64
C THR A 9 -8.19 38.15 0.20
N PRO A 10 -8.20 38.85 1.36
CA PRO A 10 -7.08 38.85 2.29
C PRO A 10 -6.82 37.44 2.86
N VAL A 11 -5.55 37.04 2.88
CA VAL A 11 -5.09 35.76 3.44
C VAL A 11 -3.89 36.04 4.34
N GLU A 12 -3.80 35.31 5.45
CA GLU A 12 -2.62 35.27 6.30
C GLU A 12 -2.02 33.87 6.25
N ALA A 13 -0.73 33.76 5.95
CA ALA A 13 -0.02 32.49 5.87
C ALA A 13 1.37 32.57 6.54
N GLU A 14 1.95 31.43 6.89
CA GLU A 14 3.32 31.38 7.38
C GLU A 14 4.29 31.81 6.27
N GLU A 15 5.33 32.58 6.64
CA GLU A 15 6.34 33.03 5.70
C GLU A 15 7.05 31.82 5.07
N GLY A 16 7.27 31.86 3.75
CA GLY A 16 7.85 30.73 3.01
C GLY A 16 6.86 29.65 2.56
N THR A 17 5.59 29.71 3.00
CA THR A 17 4.51 28.87 2.44
C THR A 17 4.38 29.13 0.94
N THR A 18 4.07 28.11 0.15
CA THR A 18 3.90 28.31 -1.31
C THR A 18 2.54 28.94 -1.64
N ILE A 19 2.43 29.64 -2.78
CA ILE A 19 1.14 30.22 -3.21
C ILE A 19 0.06 29.13 -3.31
N ILE A 20 0.38 27.91 -3.78
CA ILE A 20 -0.60 26.83 -3.89
C ILE A 20 -1.17 26.41 -2.54
N GLU A 21 -0.37 26.46 -1.48
CA GLU A 21 -0.78 26.14 -0.13
C GLU A 21 -1.57 27.30 0.49
N ALA A 22 -1.09 28.53 0.34
CA ALA A 22 -1.79 29.72 0.82
C ALA A 22 -3.17 29.91 0.14
N ALA A 23 -3.30 29.56 -1.14
CA ALA A 23 -4.57 29.62 -1.86
C ALA A 23 -5.67 28.77 -1.22
N ARG A 24 -5.31 27.66 -0.58
CA ARG A 24 -6.28 26.79 0.10
C ARG A 24 -6.91 27.45 1.31
N LEU A 25 -6.19 28.34 1.99
CA LEU A 25 -6.73 29.15 3.09
C LEU A 25 -7.83 30.12 2.61
N ALA A 26 -7.82 30.48 1.31
CA ALA A 26 -8.87 31.24 0.65
C ALA A 26 -9.96 30.36 0.01
N GLY A 27 -9.97 29.05 0.27
CA GLY A 27 -10.91 28.10 -0.35
C GLY A 27 -10.64 27.85 -1.85
N ILE A 28 -9.43 28.14 -2.33
CA ILE A 28 -9.04 27.96 -3.74
C ILE A 28 -8.07 26.80 -3.86
N ASP A 29 -8.48 25.76 -4.59
CA ASP A 29 -7.58 24.67 -4.97
C ASP A 29 -7.01 24.92 -6.37
N ILE A 30 -5.74 25.32 -6.43
CA ILE A 30 -5.05 25.57 -7.70
C ILE A 30 -4.66 24.21 -8.30
N PRO A 31 -5.03 23.89 -9.56
CA PRO A 31 -4.79 22.58 -10.13
C PRO A 31 -3.30 22.31 -10.35
N SER A 32 -2.92 21.04 -10.27
CA SER A 32 -1.55 20.60 -10.52
C SER A 32 -1.52 19.20 -11.14
N LEU A 33 -0.39 18.81 -11.73
CA LEU A 33 -0.15 17.43 -12.18
C LEU A 33 1.14 16.87 -11.60
N CYS A 34 2.24 17.65 -11.64
CA CYS A 34 3.51 17.23 -11.06
C CYS A 34 3.60 17.46 -9.55
N TYR A 35 2.90 18.46 -9.00
CA TYR A 35 2.97 18.74 -7.57
C TYR A 35 2.22 17.67 -6.80
N LEU A 36 2.87 17.12 -5.79
CA LEU A 36 2.28 16.21 -4.83
C LEU A 36 3.02 16.44 -3.51
N LYS A 37 2.28 16.89 -2.50
CA LYS A 37 2.83 17.32 -1.21
C LYS A 37 3.75 16.25 -0.62
N ASP A 38 4.88 16.70 -0.09
CA ASP A 38 5.97 15.90 0.47
C ASP A 38 6.67 14.92 -0.50
N ILE A 39 6.24 14.81 -1.75
CA ILE A 39 6.73 13.79 -2.70
C ILE A 39 7.44 14.44 -3.88
N ASN A 40 6.78 15.37 -4.57
CA ASN A 40 7.33 15.97 -5.78
C ASN A 40 6.88 17.43 -5.90
N CYS A 41 7.85 18.34 -6.00
CA CYS A 41 7.59 19.75 -6.21
C CYS A 41 8.67 20.34 -7.12
N ILE A 42 8.39 20.37 -8.43
CA ILE A 42 9.35 20.81 -9.46
C ILE A 42 8.82 21.92 -10.37
N GLY A 43 7.55 22.31 -10.23
CA GLY A 43 6.92 23.35 -11.06
C GLY A 43 6.89 23.08 -12.58
N ALA A 44 7.25 21.87 -13.01
CA ALA A 44 7.54 21.56 -14.41
C ALA A 44 6.29 21.40 -15.28
N CYS A 45 5.16 20.92 -14.72
CA CYS A 45 3.95 20.71 -15.52
C CYS A 45 3.24 22.00 -15.93
N ARG A 46 3.57 23.15 -15.30
CA ARG A 46 2.98 24.48 -15.56
C ARG A 46 1.45 24.58 -15.46
N VAL A 47 0.74 23.55 -14.99
CA VAL A 47 -0.70 23.62 -14.72
C VAL A 47 -1.01 24.55 -13.53
N CYS A 48 -0.13 24.60 -12.53
CA CYS A 48 -0.32 25.41 -11.31
C CYS A 48 -0.01 26.91 -11.51
N VAL A 49 0.09 27.40 -12.74
CA VAL A 49 0.46 28.80 -12.99
C VAL A 49 -0.57 29.78 -12.47
N VAL A 50 -0.12 30.92 -11.96
CA VAL A 50 -0.93 32.04 -11.47
C VAL A 50 -0.34 33.37 -11.94
N GLU A 51 -1.15 34.42 -11.89
CA GLU A 51 -0.70 35.78 -12.15
C GLU A 51 -0.38 36.47 -10.83
N VAL A 52 0.78 37.12 -10.75
CA VAL A 52 1.24 37.84 -9.55
C VAL A 52 1.50 39.29 -9.94
N LYS A 53 1.01 40.23 -9.12
CA LYS A 53 1.20 41.66 -9.36
C LYS A 53 2.67 42.01 -9.43
N GLY A 54 3.07 42.70 -10.50
CA GLY A 54 4.46 43.09 -10.75
C GLY A 54 5.34 41.99 -11.38
N ALA A 55 4.87 40.74 -11.47
CA ALA A 55 5.61 39.69 -12.16
C ALA A 55 5.53 39.86 -13.69
N ARG A 56 6.66 39.62 -14.39
CA ARG A 56 6.73 39.74 -15.86
C ARG A 56 5.92 38.67 -16.59
N SER A 57 5.77 37.49 -16.00
CA SER A 57 5.10 36.32 -16.57
C SER A 57 4.31 35.56 -15.51
N LEU A 58 3.52 34.57 -15.94
CA LEU A 58 2.83 33.69 -15.01
C LEU A 58 3.85 32.84 -14.23
N VAL A 59 3.66 32.75 -12.92
CA VAL A 59 4.56 32.01 -12.02
C VAL A 59 3.93 30.68 -11.61
N ALA A 60 4.76 29.67 -11.35
CA ALA A 60 4.27 28.38 -10.86
C ALA A 60 4.00 28.47 -9.35
N SER A 61 2.73 28.44 -8.95
CA SER A 61 2.32 28.63 -7.56
C SER A 61 2.87 27.58 -6.58
N CYS A 62 3.22 26.39 -7.05
CA CYS A 62 3.70 25.31 -6.19
C CYS A 62 5.14 25.46 -5.71
N VAL A 63 5.93 26.33 -6.34
CA VAL A 63 7.34 26.59 -5.97
C VAL A 63 7.58 28.07 -5.65
N TYR A 64 6.54 28.90 -5.70
CA TYR A 64 6.65 30.33 -5.46
C TYR A 64 6.23 30.63 -4.02
N PRO A 65 7.14 31.09 -3.14
CA PRO A 65 6.81 31.41 -1.75
C PRO A 65 5.95 32.67 -1.64
N VAL A 66 5.11 32.74 -0.61
CA VAL A 66 4.35 33.95 -0.29
C VAL A 66 5.21 34.94 0.49
N GLU A 67 4.98 36.23 0.24
CA GLU A 67 5.66 37.36 0.88
C GLU A 67 4.62 38.42 1.28
N GLU A 68 5.00 39.33 2.19
CA GLU A 68 4.13 40.41 2.65
C GLU A 68 3.68 41.30 1.49
N GLY A 69 2.38 41.60 1.42
CA GLY A 69 1.78 42.46 0.40
C GLY A 69 1.60 41.80 -0.97
N LEU A 70 1.88 40.49 -1.12
CA LEU A 70 1.72 39.79 -2.39
C LEU A 70 0.26 39.84 -2.87
N GLU A 71 0.05 40.13 -4.15
CA GLU A 71 -1.29 40.09 -4.79
C GLU A 71 -1.28 39.06 -5.93
N VAL A 72 -2.16 38.07 -5.86
CA VAL A 72 -2.22 36.91 -6.76
C VAL A 72 -3.61 36.77 -7.37
N TRP A 73 -3.68 36.45 -8.67
CA TRP A 73 -4.90 36.05 -9.37
C TRP A 73 -4.76 34.65 -9.97
N THR A 74 -5.75 33.78 -9.70
CA THR A 74 -5.66 32.34 -10.02
C THR A 74 -6.45 31.91 -11.25
N ASN A 75 -7.24 32.81 -11.85
CA ASN A 75 -8.20 32.49 -12.92
C ASN A 75 -8.38 33.61 -13.96
N THR A 76 -7.36 34.47 -14.18
CA THR A 76 -7.41 35.48 -15.26
C THR A 76 -7.50 34.80 -16.63
N PRO A 77 -7.99 35.49 -17.69
CA PRO A 77 -8.03 34.92 -19.04
C PRO A 77 -6.67 34.35 -19.49
N LYS A 78 -5.58 35.05 -19.15
CA LYS A 78 -4.20 34.63 -19.41
C LYS A 78 -3.84 33.33 -18.70
N VAL A 79 -4.19 33.19 -17.42
CA VAL A 79 -3.96 31.97 -16.64
C VAL A 79 -4.76 30.80 -17.23
N ARG A 80 -6.05 31.00 -17.52
CA ARG A 80 -6.92 29.95 -18.07
C ARG A 80 -6.41 29.46 -19.42
N GLN A 81 -6.08 30.37 -20.34
CA GLN A 81 -5.55 30.03 -21.65
C GLN A 81 -4.22 29.27 -21.55
N SER A 82 -3.30 29.71 -20.67
CA SER A 82 -2.03 29.01 -20.46
C SER A 82 -2.21 27.56 -19.99
N ARG A 83 -3.17 27.32 -19.08
CA ARG A 83 -3.48 25.97 -18.60
C ARG A 83 -4.11 25.11 -19.70
N GLN A 84 -5.08 25.65 -20.44
CA GLN A 84 -5.71 24.97 -21.57
C GLN A 84 -4.67 24.54 -22.61
N THR A 85 -3.80 25.46 -23.05
CA THR A 85 -2.72 25.15 -24.01
C THR A 85 -1.73 24.12 -23.48
N THR A 86 -1.42 24.16 -22.18
CA THR A 86 -0.55 23.15 -21.56
C THR A 86 -1.19 21.76 -21.59
N LEU A 87 -2.49 21.66 -21.30
CA LEU A 87 -3.22 20.40 -21.34
C LEU A 87 -3.35 19.85 -22.77
N GLU A 88 -3.61 20.71 -23.76
CA GLU A 88 -3.64 20.34 -25.18
C GLU A 88 -2.29 19.76 -25.65
N LEU A 89 -1.17 20.37 -25.23
CA LEU A 89 0.18 19.86 -25.52
C LEU A 89 0.48 18.53 -24.80
N LEU A 90 -0.01 18.34 -23.58
CA LEU A 90 0.12 17.04 -22.91
C LEU A 90 -0.67 15.95 -23.63
N LEU A 91 -1.81 16.29 -24.24
CA LEU A 91 -2.63 15.33 -24.97
C LEU A 91 -2.02 14.91 -26.32
N SER A 92 -1.23 15.76 -26.98
CA SER A 92 -0.57 15.38 -28.25
C SER A 92 0.51 14.30 -28.09
N GLU A 93 1.05 14.13 -26.88
CA GLU A 93 2.01 13.08 -26.49
C GLU A 93 1.35 11.99 -25.61
N HIS A 94 0.02 11.95 -25.55
CA HIS A 94 -0.70 11.00 -24.69
C HIS A 94 -1.65 10.14 -25.51
N HIS A 95 -1.57 8.82 -25.36
CA HIS A 95 -2.46 7.92 -26.06
C HIS A 95 -3.90 8.00 -25.50
N LYS A 96 -4.80 8.70 -26.20
CA LYS A 96 -6.18 9.06 -25.80
C LYS A 96 -7.21 7.90 -25.72
N LYS A 97 -6.81 6.67 -25.39
CA LYS A 97 -7.75 5.54 -25.15
C LYS A 97 -8.32 5.55 -23.74
N CYS A 98 -9.22 6.50 -23.42
CA CYS A 98 -9.77 6.66 -22.07
C CYS A 98 -10.74 5.54 -21.68
N LEU A 99 -11.58 5.07 -22.61
CA LEU A 99 -12.63 4.07 -22.32
C LEU A 99 -12.09 2.70 -21.88
N SER A 100 -10.89 2.33 -22.31
CA SER A 100 -10.23 1.09 -21.92
C SER A 100 -9.13 1.31 -20.87
N CYS A 101 -8.94 2.53 -20.40
CA CYS A 101 -7.87 2.87 -19.46
C CYS A 101 -8.28 2.50 -18.04
N VAL A 102 -7.38 1.82 -17.32
CA VAL A 102 -7.54 1.48 -15.89
C VAL A 102 -7.65 2.70 -14.97
N ARG A 103 -7.41 3.91 -15.49
CA ARG A 103 -7.55 5.18 -14.76
C ARG A 103 -8.75 6.01 -15.17
N SER A 104 -9.64 5.49 -16.01
CA SER A 104 -10.90 6.20 -16.33
C SER A 104 -11.60 6.63 -15.03
N ASP A 105 -12.23 7.81 -15.07
CA ASP A 105 -12.97 8.45 -13.97
C ASP A 105 -12.11 8.95 -12.79
N ARG A 106 -10.88 8.45 -12.65
CA ARG A 106 -9.92 8.83 -11.60
C ARG A 106 -8.63 9.44 -12.14
N CYS A 107 -8.55 9.67 -13.44
CA CYS A 107 -7.41 10.30 -14.11
C CYS A 107 -7.44 11.81 -13.86
N GLU A 108 -6.36 12.33 -13.26
CA GLU A 108 -6.22 13.77 -12.96
C GLU A 108 -6.15 14.58 -14.27
N LEU A 109 -5.45 14.06 -15.30
CA LEU A 109 -5.39 14.70 -16.62
C LEU A 109 -6.78 14.78 -17.27
N GLN A 110 -7.52 13.67 -17.30
CA GLN A 110 -8.86 13.61 -17.88
C GLN A 110 -9.80 14.62 -17.22
N LYS A 111 -9.78 14.70 -15.89
CA LYS A 111 -10.57 15.68 -15.14
C LYS A 111 -10.20 17.11 -15.54
N LEU A 112 -8.92 17.45 -15.59
CA LEU A 112 -8.48 18.80 -15.92
C LEU A 112 -8.83 19.17 -17.37
N CYS A 113 -8.68 18.26 -18.32
CA CYS A 113 -9.09 18.50 -19.71
C CYS A 113 -10.58 18.82 -19.82
N LYS A 114 -11.43 18.10 -19.07
CA LYS A 114 -12.86 18.39 -18.96
C LYS A 114 -13.14 19.76 -18.31
N ASP A 115 -12.50 20.06 -17.19
CA ASP A 115 -12.72 21.31 -16.44
C ASP A 115 -12.32 22.56 -17.25
N TYR A 116 -11.31 22.45 -18.12
CA TYR A 116 -10.80 23.55 -18.95
C TYR A 116 -11.40 23.60 -20.37
N GLY A 117 -12.27 22.64 -20.75
CA GLY A 117 -12.83 22.59 -22.11
C GLY A 117 -11.76 22.46 -23.19
N VAL A 118 -10.80 21.56 -22.96
CA VAL A 118 -9.68 21.31 -23.86
C VAL A 118 -10.16 20.66 -25.16
N ASP A 119 -9.65 21.13 -26.29
CA ASP A 119 -9.75 20.45 -27.58
C ASP A 119 -8.60 19.45 -27.71
N GLU A 120 -8.91 18.16 -27.67
CA GLU A 120 -7.90 17.09 -27.64
C GLU A 120 -7.16 16.89 -28.97
N ASP A 121 -7.64 17.50 -30.06
CA ASP A 121 -7.08 17.38 -31.41
C ASP A 121 -6.48 18.70 -31.95
N ARG A 122 -6.41 19.73 -31.09
CA ARG A 122 -5.82 21.02 -31.47
C ARG A 122 -4.38 20.91 -31.96
N PHE A 123 -3.59 20.03 -31.34
CA PHE A 123 -2.25 19.67 -31.79
C PHE A 123 -2.27 18.24 -32.31
N PRO A 124 -1.59 17.96 -33.44
CA PRO A 124 -1.56 16.62 -34.00
C PRO A 124 -0.82 15.67 -33.05
N ASP A 125 -1.29 14.42 -32.98
CA ASP A 125 -0.59 13.36 -32.24
C ASP A 125 0.82 13.17 -32.83
N THR A 126 1.84 13.26 -31.98
CA THR A 126 3.26 13.21 -32.42
C THR A 126 3.91 11.84 -32.22
N ASP A 127 3.26 10.93 -31.48
CA ASP A 127 3.91 9.75 -30.94
C ASP A 127 3.74 8.46 -31.74
N LYS A 128 4.87 7.77 -31.92
CA LYS A 128 4.87 6.32 -32.17
C LYS A 128 4.65 5.60 -30.85
N LEU A 129 3.76 4.61 -30.87
CA LEU A 129 3.52 3.78 -29.70
C LEU A 129 4.82 3.08 -29.26
N GLN A 130 5.11 3.20 -27.97
CA GLN A 130 6.21 2.56 -27.28
C GLN A 130 5.78 1.18 -26.77
N GLU A 131 6.74 0.28 -26.66
CA GLU A 131 6.53 -1.02 -26.02
C GLU A 131 6.13 -0.85 -24.56
N ILE A 132 5.12 -1.64 -24.14
CA ILE A 132 4.63 -1.66 -22.76
C ILE A 132 5.42 -2.71 -21.99
N ASP A 133 5.95 -2.33 -20.83
CA ASP A 133 6.70 -3.24 -19.96
C ASP A 133 5.73 -4.09 -19.13
N TYR A 134 5.57 -5.36 -19.52
CA TYR A 134 4.80 -6.40 -18.83
C TYR A 134 5.67 -7.40 -18.06
N SER A 135 6.96 -7.12 -17.90
CA SER A 135 7.94 -8.10 -17.39
C SER A 135 7.70 -8.57 -15.96
N SER A 136 7.09 -7.72 -15.12
CA SER A 136 6.92 -8.01 -13.70
C SER A 136 5.56 -8.63 -13.39
N SER A 137 5.51 -9.50 -12.37
CA SER A 137 4.26 -10.13 -11.91
C SER A 137 3.35 -9.20 -11.10
N TYR A 138 3.78 -7.96 -10.81
CA TYR A 138 3.09 -7.07 -9.87
C TYR A 138 2.76 -5.70 -10.46
N LEU A 139 3.43 -5.26 -11.53
CA LEU A 139 3.27 -3.94 -12.13
C LEU A 139 3.38 -3.97 -13.66
N VAL A 140 2.70 -3.03 -14.31
CA VAL A 140 2.80 -2.72 -15.73
C VAL A 140 3.19 -1.25 -15.91
N ARG A 141 4.11 -0.97 -16.83
CA ARG A 141 4.49 0.40 -17.22
C ARG A 141 4.14 0.65 -18.68
N ASP A 142 3.16 1.52 -18.89
CA ASP A 142 2.73 2.01 -20.19
C ASP A 142 3.17 3.48 -20.38
N ASN A 143 4.32 3.68 -21.02
CA ASN A 143 4.82 5.03 -21.28
C ASN A 143 3.95 5.81 -22.28
N ASN A 144 3.07 5.16 -23.05
CA ASN A 144 2.14 5.83 -23.96
C ASN A 144 1.08 6.67 -23.22
N LYS A 145 0.96 6.49 -21.90
CA LYS A 145 0.08 7.28 -21.03
C LYS A 145 0.84 8.24 -20.14
N CYS A 146 2.17 8.29 -20.22
CA CYS A 146 2.97 9.11 -19.32
C CYS A 146 2.84 10.59 -19.66
N ILE A 147 2.86 11.45 -18.64
CA ILE A 147 2.86 12.92 -18.80
C ILE A 147 4.15 13.55 -18.25
N HIS A 148 5.19 12.74 -18.05
CA HIS A 148 6.49 13.14 -17.53
C HIS A 148 6.46 14.02 -16.28
N CYS A 149 5.48 13.80 -15.39
CA CYS A 149 5.30 14.59 -14.18
C CYS A 149 6.35 14.31 -13.07
N MET A 150 7.12 13.22 -13.22
CA MET A 150 8.16 12.74 -12.30
C MET A 150 7.68 12.30 -10.91
N ARG A 151 6.37 12.29 -10.62
CA ARG A 151 5.82 11.82 -9.32
C ARG A 151 6.26 10.39 -8.98
N CYS A 152 6.27 9.50 -9.96
CA CYS A 152 6.68 8.10 -9.78
C CYS A 152 8.17 7.97 -9.44
N THR A 153 9.04 8.69 -10.16
CA THR A 153 10.49 8.74 -9.91
C THR A 153 10.79 9.33 -8.54
N ALA A 154 10.21 10.48 -8.21
CA ALA A 154 10.42 11.13 -6.91
C ALA A 154 10.00 10.22 -5.74
N MET A 155 8.84 9.56 -5.85
CA MET A 155 8.39 8.59 -4.85
C MET A 155 9.31 7.36 -4.75
N CYS A 156 9.78 6.84 -5.88
CA CYS A 156 10.69 5.69 -5.89
C CYS A 156 12.05 6.02 -5.23
N HIS A 157 12.59 7.22 -5.47
CA HIS A 157 13.78 7.72 -4.78
C HIS A 157 13.51 7.98 -3.29
N LYS A 158 12.33 8.51 -2.93
CA LYS A 158 11.93 8.71 -1.53
C LYS A 158 11.86 7.39 -0.75
N GLN A 159 11.63 6.25 -1.43
CA GLN A 159 11.73 4.91 -0.84
C GLN A 159 13.16 4.35 -0.81
N THR A 160 14.17 5.09 -1.29
CA THR A 160 15.57 4.63 -1.44
C THR A 160 15.74 3.38 -2.33
N VAL A 161 14.76 3.16 -3.22
CA VAL A 161 14.79 2.09 -4.24
C VAL A 161 15.33 2.66 -5.55
N GLY A 162 14.73 3.75 -6.05
CA GLY A 162 15.31 4.55 -7.15
C GLY A 162 15.49 3.83 -8.50
N VAL A 163 14.69 2.81 -8.81
CA VAL A 163 14.86 1.98 -10.02
C VAL A 163 14.22 2.54 -11.29
N ILE A 164 13.34 3.56 -11.18
CA ILE A 164 12.71 4.21 -12.34
C ILE A 164 13.05 5.71 -12.39
N GLY A 165 13.50 6.18 -13.56
CA GLY A 165 13.93 7.56 -13.77
C GLY A 165 13.69 8.05 -15.20
N PRO A 166 13.86 9.36 -15.45
CA PRO A 166 13.84 9.90 -16.79
C PRO A 166 15.03 9.39 -17.60
N ARG A 167 14.77 8.97 -18.84
CA ARG A 167 15.78 8.61 -19.83
C ARG A 167 15.62 9.48 -21.06
N ASN A 168 16.67 9.52 -21.88
CA ASN A 168 16.74 10.34 -23.09
C ASN A 168 16.47 11.83 -22.79
N ARG A 169 16.30 12.64 -23.84
CA ARG A 169 16.08 14.09 -23.74
C ARG A 169 15.11 14.58 -24.83
N GLY A 170 14.56 15.77 -24.61
CA GLY A 170 13.62 16.39 -25.54
C GLY A 170 12.39 15.50 -25.75
N HIS A 171 11.94 15.41 -27.00
CA HIS A 171 10.80 14.60 -27.41
C HIS A 171 10.96 13.09 -27.11
N ASN A 172 12.19 12.57 -27.05
CA ASN A 172 12.41 11.13 -26.82
C ASN A 172 12.41 10.75 -25.34
N LYS A 173 12.08 11.68 -24.43
CA LYS A 173 12.14 11.47 -22.99
C LYS A 173 11.14 10.39 -22.57
N THR A 174 11.60 9.40 -21.82
CA THR A 174 10.73 8.32 -21.29
C THR A 174 11.00 8.07 -19.81
N ILE A 175 10.07 7.41 -19.12
CA ILE A 175 10.33 6.88 -17.79
C ILE A 175 10.75 5.41 -17.93
N GLY A 176 11.91 5.06 -17.38
CA GLY A 176 12.46 3.73 -17.56
C GLY A 176 13.45 3.33 -16.46
N CYS A 177 13.89 2.08 -16.52
CA CYS A 177 14.98 1.57 -15.70
C CYS A 177 16.33 1.90 -16.34
N ALA A 178 17.40 1.91 -15.55
CA ALA A 178 18.76 2.08 -16.07
C ALA A 178 19.07 1.02 -17.14
N PHE A 179 19.83 1.40 -18.18
CA PHE A 179 20.26 0.51 -19.27
C PHE A 179 19.14 -0.22 -20.03
N ASP A 180 17.91 0.30 -20.00
CA ASP A 180 16.78 -0.32 -20.71
C ASP A 180 16.36 -1.72 -20.24
N ILE A 181 16.87 -2.17 -19.08
CA ILE A 181 16.47 -3.48 -18.54
C ILE A 181 15.01 -3.50 -18.08
N PRO A 182 14.32 -4.64 -18.19
CA PRO A 182 12.95 -4.80 -17.71
C PRO A 182 12.83 -4.56 -16.19
N LEU A 183 11.67 -4.09 -15.71
CA LEU A 183 11.46 -3.81 -14.28
C LEU A 183 11.72 -5.04 -13.39
N GLN A 184 11.37 -6.24 -13.85
CA GLN A 184 11.56 -7.50 -13.11
C GLN A 184 13.03 -7.80 -12.79
N GLU A 185 13.96 -7.36 -13.64
CA GLU A 185 15.41 -7.59 -13.52
C GLU A 185 16.10 -6.52 -12.65
N THR A 186 15.35 -5.52 -12.20
CA THR A 186 15.90 -4.49 -11.28
C THR A 186 15.73 -4.89 -9.82
N SER A 187 16.35 -4.14 -8.93
CA SER A 187 16.07 -4.14 -7.48
C SER A 187 14.68 -3.58 -7.09
N CYS A 188 13.70 -3.56 -8.02
CA CYS A 188 12.33 -3.16 -7.74
C CYS A 188 11.70 -4.11 -6.72
N VAL A 189 11.24 -3.53 -5.62
CA VAL A 189 10.61 -4.27 -4.50
C VAL A 189 9.10 -4.47 -4.68
N GLY A 190 8.53 -3.95 -5.76
CA GLY A 190 7.11 -4.09 -6.08
C GLY A 190 6.12 -3.39 -5.15
N CYS A 191 6.55 -2.44 -4.30
CA CYS A 191 5.70 -1.77 -3.32
C CYS A 191 4.53 -0.96 -3.93
N GLY A 192 4.61 -0.62 -5.22
CA GLY A 192 3.55 0.08 -5.96
C GLY A 192 3.32 1.53 -5.55
N GLN A 193 4.22 2.13 -4.74
CA GLN A 193 4.11 3.55 -4.36
C GLN A 193 4.17 4.49 -5.58
N CYS A 194 4.82 4.06 -6.66
CA CYS A 194 4.83 4.74 -7.94
C CYS A 194 3.46 4.71 -8.66
N VAL A 195 2.65 3.65 -8.50
CA VAL A 195 1.30 3.52 -9.07
C VAL A 195 0.34 4.50 -8.42
N VAL A 196 0.26 4.48 -7.09
CA VAL A 196 -0.64 5.38 -6.32
C VAL A 196 -0.22 6.85 -6.46
N SER A 197 1.03 7.11 -6.87
CA SER A 197 1.55 8.44 -7.16
C SER A 197 1.43 8.85 -8.62
N CYS A 198 1.09 7.96 -9.54
CA CYS A 198 0.85 8.35 -10.92
C CYS A 198 -0.48 9.13 -11.03
N PRO A 199 -0.57 10.24 -11.78
CA PRO A 199 -1.83 10.95 -12.02
C PRO A 199 -2.66 10.37 -13.17
N VAL A 200 -2.09 9.43 -13.92
CA VAL A 200 -2.59 8.92 -15.22
C VAL A 200 -2.36 7.41 -15.35
N GLY A 201 -2.76 6.81 -16.47
CA GLY A 201 -2.70 5.36 -16.73
C GLY A 201 -1.32 4.78 -17.05
N ALA A 202 -0.23 5.45 -16.69
CA ALA A 202 1.12 5.02 -17.09
C ALA A 202 1.72 3.93 -16.21
N LEU A 203 1.25 3.79 -14.98
CA LEU A 203 1.68 2.77 -14.03
C LEU A 203 0.45 2.20 -13.34
N TYR A 204 0.32 0.88 -13.36
CA TYR A 204 -0.77 0.14 -12.74
C TYR A 204 -0.31 -1.27 -12.35
N GLU A 205 -1.12 -1.95 -11.55
CA GLU A 205 -0.93 -3.32 -11.12
C GLU A 205 -1.09 -4.30 -12.28
N LYS A 206 -0.33 -5.40 -12.27
CA LYS A 206 -0.59 -6.52 -13.17
C LYS A 206 -1.88 -7.21 -12.74
N SER A 207 -2.90 -7.20 -13.61
CA SER A 207 -4.21 -7.74 -13.27
C SER A 207 -4.20 -9.27 -13.19
N SER A 208 -4.87 -9.81 -12.18
CA SER A 208 -5.22 -11.24 -12.04
C SER A 208 -6.73 -11.47 -12.12
N VAL A 209 -7.51 -10.42 -12.43
CA VAL A 209 -8.97 -10.50 -12.54
C VAL A 209 -9.43 -11.50 -13.61
N PRO A 210 -8.81 -11.59 -14.81
CA PRO A 210 -9.19 -12.60 -15.79
C PRO A 210 -9.05 -14.03 -15.27
N ASP A 211 -7.93 -14.35 -14.62
CA ASP A 211 -7.65 -15.68 -14.07
C ASP A 211 -8.66 -16.06 -12.97
N VAL A 212 -9.07 -15.07 -12.15
CA VAL A 212 -10.09 -15.27 -11.12
C VAL A 212 -11.48 -15.51 -11.73
N TRP A 213 -11.85 -14.80 -12.80
CA TRP A 213 -13.12 -15.07 -13.50
C TRP A 213 -13.14 -16.44 -14.17
N GLU A 214 -12.01 -16.86 -14.74
CA GLU A 214 -11.84 -18.20 -15.31
C GLU A 214 -12.02 -19.27 -14.22
N ALA A 215 -11.39 -19.11 -13.07
CA ALA A 215 -11.55 -20.02 -11.94
C ALA A 215 -13.00 -20.08 -11.42
N ILE A 216 -13.70 -18.93 -11.34
CA ILE A 216 -15.11 -18.88 -10.92
C ILE A 216 -16.02 -19.59 -11.93
N ALA A 217 -15.68 -19.53 -13.22
CA ALA A 217 -16.45 -20.16 -14.28
C ALA A 217 -16.18 -21.67 -14.42
N ASP A 218 -15.08 -22.16 -13.84
CA ASP A 218 -14.68 -23.56 -13.89
C ASP A 218 -15.49 -24.40 -12.87
N PRO A 219 -16.37 -25.31 -13.33
CA PRO A 219 -17.19 -26.13 -12.42
C PRO A 219 -16.39 -27.15 -11.61
N ASP A 220 -15.15 -27.46 -12.03
CA ASP A 220 -14.27 -28.40 -11.33
C ASP A 220 -13.44 -27.71 -10.24
N LYS A 221 -13.53 -26.36 -10.13
CA LYS A 221 -12.84 -25.58 -9.10
C LYS A 221 -13.76 -25.17 -7.97
N LYS A 222 -13.18 -25.12 -6.78
CA LYS A 222 -13.73 -24.50 -5.58
C LYS A 222 -13.00 -23.20 -5.33
N VAL A 223 -13.65 -22.07 -5.54
CA VAL A 223 -13.01 -20.75 -5.45
C VAL A 223 -13.24 -20.13 -4.09
N VAL A 224 -12.17 -19.94 -3.33
CA VAL A 224 -12.20 -19.35 -2.01
C VAL A 224 -11.49 -18.01 -2.03
N PHE A 225 -12.09 -17.02 -1.36
CA PHE A 225 -11.50 -15.70 -1.18
C PHE A 225 -11.13 -15.47 0.28
N PHE A 226 -10.07 -14.69 0.52
CA PHE A 226 -9.85 -14.09 1.82
C PHE A 226 -9.37 -12.64 1.70
N THR A 227 -9.72 -11.80 2.68
CA THR A 227 -9.45 -10.35 2.62
C THR A 227 -8.46 -9.90 3.68
N ALA A 228 -7.47 -9.10 3.29
CA ALA A 228 -6.53 -8.48 4.22
C ALA A 228 -7.18 -7.42 5.13
N PRO A 229 -6.60 -7.14 6.32
CA PRO A 229 -7.20 -6.23 7.29
C PRO A 229 -7.47 -4.84 6.71
N ALA A 230 -6.54 -4.30 5.91
CA ALA A 230 -6.70 -2.96 5.36
C ALA A 230 -7.84 -2.82 4.34
N ILE A 231 -8.34 -3.91 3.75
CA ILE A 231 -9.43 -3.86 2.75
C ILE A 231 -10.71 -3.32 3.36
N ARG A 232 -11.00 -3.71 4.61
CA ARG A 232 -12.20 -3.25 5.34
C ARG A 232 -12.20 -1.75 5.58
N ALA A 233 -11.03 -1.12 5.65
CA ALA A 233 -10.89 0.32 5.89
C ALA A 233 -10.83 1.17 4.60
N THR A 234 -10.68 0.55 3.43
CA THR A 234 -10.39 1.28 2.18
C THR A 234 -11.32 0.97 1.03
N LEU A 235 -11.87 -0.24 0.90
CA LEU A 235 -12.69 -0.62 -0.25
C LEU A 235 -13.89 0.32 -0.44
N GLY A 236 -14.46 0.84 0.65
CA GLY A 236 -15.58 1.78 0.59
C GLY A 236 -15.31 3.04 -0.25
N GLU A 237 -14.06 3.48 -0.33
CA GLU A 237 -13.67 4.65 -1.15
C GLU A 237 -13.90 4.42 -2.65
N GLU A 238 -13.91 3.16 -3.09
CA GLU A 238 -14.22 2.81 -4.47
C GLU A 238 -15.71 2.98 -4.80
N PHE A 239 -16.56 3.08 -3.78
CA PHE A 239 -18.01 3.18 -3.85
C PHE A 239 -18.53 4.48 -3.20
N ASP A 240 -17.73 5.55 -3.30
CA ASP A 240 -18.04 6.91 -2.83
C ASP A 240 -18.29 7.04 -1.32
N LEU A 241 -17.90 6.05 -0.51
CA LEU A 241 -17.93 6.17 0.95
C LEU A 241 -16.74 7.02 1.46
N PRO A 242 -16.89 7.72 2.59
CA PRO A 242 -15.80 8.49 3.20
C PRO A 242 -14.56 7.63 3.47
N ILE A 243 -13.38 8.24 3.32
CA ILE A 243 -12.08 7.60 3.60
C ILE A 243 -12.03 7.11 5.05
N GLY A 244 -11.68 5.84 5.24
CA GLY A 244 -11.67 5.19 6.56
C GLY A 244 -13.04 4.65 7.01
N THR A 245 -14.05 4.58 6.14
CA THR A 245 -15.29 3.86 6.44
C THR A 245 -15.00 2.37 6.55
N ASN A 246 -15.32 1.76 7.69
CA ASN A 246 -15.22 0.32 7.87
C ASN A 246 -16.36 -0.38 7.13
N VAL A 247 -16.01 -1.24 6.16
CA VAL A 247 -16.94 -2.01 5.31
C VAL A 247 -16.79 -3.52 5.48
N GLU A 248 -16.16 -3.99 6.57
CA GLU A 248 -15.91 -5.40 6.88
C GLU A 248 -17.12 -6.29 6.54
N LYS A 249 -18.28 -6.00 7.12
CA LYS A 249 -19.51 -6.81 6.97
C LYS A 249 -20.10 -6.83 5.56
N LYS A 250 -19.65 -5.96 4.65
CA LYS A 250 -20.08 -5.97 3.25
C LYS A 250 -19.16 -6.79 2.36
N LEU A 251 -17.93 -7.09 2.81
CA LEU A 251 -16.96 -7.85 2.03
C LEU A 251 -17.46 -9.26 1.69
N PRO A 252 -17.95 -10.07 2.66
CA PRO A 252 -18.40 -11.42 2.36
C PRO A 252 -19.57 -11.43 1.38
N GLY A 253 -20.57 -10.58 1.62
CA GLY A 253 -21.74 -10.48 0.76
C GLY A 253 -21.41 -10.03 -0.66
N ALA A 254 -20.48 -9.09 -0.84
CA ALA A 254 -20.04 -8.66 -2.15
C ALA A 254 -19.32 -9.80 -2.90
N ILE A 255 -18.38 -10.48 -2.23
CA ILE A 255 -17.54 -11.51 -2.84
C ILE A 255 -18.35 -12.78 -3.16
N ARG A 256 -19.28 -13.20 -2.30
CA ARG A 256 -20.19 -14.33 -2.60
C ARG A 256 -21.00 -14.11 -3.87
N ARG A 257 -21.46 -12.86 -4.09
CA ARG A 257 -22.22 -12.49 -5.30
C ARG A 257 -21.36 -12.46 -6.57
N LEU A 258 -20.03 -12.45 -6.45
CA LEU A 258 -19.13 -12.65 -7.59
C LEU A 258 -19.02 -14.13 -7.99
N GLY A 259 -19.42 -15.07 -7.12
CA GLY A 259 -19.35 -16.51 -7.38
C GLY A 259 -18.37 -17.28 -6.50
N ALA A 260 -17.88 -16.70 -5.40
CA ALA A 260 -17.04 -17.42 -4.44
C ALA A 260 -17.81 -18.54 -3.70
N ASP A 261 -17.20 -19.72 -3.55
CA ASP A 261 -17.73 -20.83 -2.74
C ASP A 261 -17.60 -20.55 -1.23
N ALA A 262 -16.55 -19.84 -0.81
CA ALA A 262 -16.38 -19.36 0.56
C ALA A 262 -15.55 -18.07 0.63
N VAL A 263 -15.78 -17.28 1.68
CA VAL A 263 -15.08 -16.03 1.95
C VAL A 263 -14.61 -16.00 3.40
N PHE A 264 -13.30 -15.86 3.61
CA PHE A 264 -12.67 -15.93 4.92
C PHE A 264 -11.96 -14.64 5.33
N ASP A 265 -11.74 -14.46 6.63
CA ASP A 265 -11.01 -13.30 7.16
C ASP A 265 -9.51 -13.63 7.33
N MET A 266 -8.62 -12.89 6.63
CA MET A 266 -7.17 -13.07 6.76
C MET A 266 -6.65 -12.62 8.13
N ASP A 267 -7.44 -11.89 8.91
CA ASP A 267 -7.05 -11.50 10.26
C ASP A 267 -6.87 -12.72 11.17
N VAL A 268 -7.51 -13.85 10.85
CA VAL A 268 -7.25 -15.15 11.49
C VAL A 268 -5.81 -15.59 11.27
N THR A 269 -5.28 -15.46 10.06
CA THR A 269 -3.88 -15.83 9.81
C THR A 269 -2.90 -14.75 10.19
N ALA A 270 -3.34 -13.50 10.37
CA ALA A 270 -2.57 -12.50 11.10
C ALA A 270 -2.37 -12.93 12.56
N ASP A 271 -3.42 -13.41 13.23
CA ASP A 271 -3.28 -13.99 14.57
C ASP A 271 -2.36 -15.22 14.59
N LEU A 272 -2.45 -16.08 13.57
CA LEU A 272 -1.57 -17.24 13.42
C LEU A 272 -0.10 -16.81 13.26
N THR A 273 0.16 -15.79 12.43
CA THR A 273 1.49 -15.20 12.28
C THR A 273 2.02 -14.68 13.60
N ILE A 274 1.21 -13.95 14.36
CA ILE A 274 1.62 -13.43 15.68
C ILE A 274 1.96 -14.56 16.64
N LEU A 275 1.19 -15.65 16.65
CA LEU A 275 1.48 -16.72 17.59
C LEU A 275 2.82 -17.39 17.28
N GLU A 276 3.12 -17.66 16.02
CA GLU A 276 4.44 -18.18 15.61
C GLU A 276 5.57 -17.17 15.86
N GLU A 277 5.39 -15.93 15.41
CA GLU A 277 6.41 -14.88 15.46
C GLU A 277 6.72 -14.42 16.88
N ALA A 278 5.71 -14.34 17.76
CA ALA A 278 5.94 -14.04 19.19
C ALA A 278 6.68 -15.18 19.90
N ASN A 279 6.37 -16.44 19.58
CA ASN A 279 7.13 -17.58 20.12
C ASN A 279 8.56 -17.60 19.59
N GLU A 280 8.77 -17.26 18.32
CA GLU A 280 10.09 -17.13 17.71
C GLU A 280 10.89 -16.00 18.39
N LEU A 281 10.28 -14.84 18.62
CA LEU A 281 10.92 -13.72 19.33
C LEU A 281 11.35 -14.12 20.74
N VAL A 282 10.46 -14.74 21.51
CA VAL A 282 10.75 -15.19 22.88
C VAL A 282 11.87 -16.23 22.89
N ASP A 283 11.85 -17.17 21.93
CA ASP A 283 12.91 -18.16 21.76
C ASP A 283 14.26 -17.48 21.43
N ARG A 284 14.28 -16.52 20.52
CA ARG A 284 15.51 -15.78 20.17
C ARG A 284 16.08 -15.02 21.36
N ILE A 285 15.23 -14.37 22.15
CA ILE A 285 15.63 -13.66 23.38
C ILE A 285 16.21 -14.63 24.41
N LYS A 286 15.53 -15.74 24.70
CA LYS A 286 15.95 -16.70 25.73
C LYS A 286 17.20 -17.48 25.35
N ASN A 287 17.31 -17.86 24.07
CA ASN A 287 18.37 -18.74 23.58
C ASN A 287 19.50 -18.02 22.85
N LYS A 288 19.57 -16.68 22.94
CA LYS A 288 20.63 -15.84 22.34
C LYS A 288 20.85 -16.11 20.85
N LYS A 289 19.75 -16.35 20.12
CA LYS A 289 19.77 -16.44 18.65
C LYS A 289 19.90 -15.03 18.03
N PRO A 290 20.15 -14.89 16.71
CA PRO A 290 20.34 -13.58 16.09
C PRO A 290 19.23 -12.57 16.41
N LEU A 291 19.63 -11.41 16.94
CA LEU A 291 18.80 -10.25 17.23
C LEU A 291 19.42 -8.99 16.56
N PRO A 292 18.64 -7.95 16.25
CA PRO A 292 17.18 -7.89 16.38
C PRO A 292 16.49 -8.87 15.43
N MET A 293 15.32 -9.35 15.81
CA MET A 293 14.42 -10.03 14.88
C MET A 293 13.68 -8.98 14.05
N PHE A 294 13.63 -9.14 12.73
CA PHE A 294 12.82 -8.30 11.84
C PHE A 294 11.53 -9.02 11.47
N THR A 295 10.43 -8.30 11.39
CA THR A 295 9.20 -8.84 10.79
C THR A 295 9.43 -9.25 9.33
N SER A 296 8.73 -10.28 8.86
CA SER A 296 8.86 -10.82 7.49
C SER A 296 7.58 -10.73 6.65
N CYS A 297 6.48 -10.22 7.22
CA CYS A 297 5.15 -10.25 6.58
C CYS A 297 4.98 -9.29 5.38
N CYS A 298 5.84 -8.28 5.25
CA CYS A 298 5.80 -7.30 4.16
C CYS A 298 6.74 -7.72 3.01
N PRO A 299 6.24 -8.18 1.85
CA PRO A 299 7.10 -8.68 0.76
C PRO A 299 7.97 -7.60 0.13
N GLY A 300 7.53 -6.34 0.14
CA GLY A 300 8.34 -5.21 -0.33
C GLY A 300 9.55 -4.95 0.59
N TRP A 301 9.42 -5.20 1.89
CA TRP A 301 10.52 -5.15 2.84
C TRP A 301 11.45 -6.36 2.66
N VAL A 302 10.89 -7.58 2.61
CA VAL A 302 11.67 -8.80 2.37
C VAL A 302 12.52 -8.65 1.11
N LYS A 303 11.91 -8.28 -0.02
CA LYS A 303 12.65 -8.11 -1.28
C LYS A 303 13.69 -6.98 -1.19
N PHE A 304 13.43 -5.93 -0.42
CA PHE A 304 14.41 -4.86 -0.17
C PHE A 304 15.63 -5.38 0.61
N ALA A 305 15.42 -6.19 1.65
CA ALA A 305 16.49 -6.85 2.41
C ALA A 305 17.28 -7.83 1.53
N GLU A 306 16.58 -8.65 0.73
CA GLU A 306 17.19 -9.57 -0.23
C GLU A 306 18.11 -8.88 -1.24
N HIS A 307 17.84 -7.63 -1.63
CA HIS A 307 18.71 -6.88 -2.56
C HIS A 307 19.81 -6.05 -1.86
N ASN A 308 19.61 -5.62 -0.61
CA ASN A 308 20.44 -4.58 0.00
C ASN A 308 21.15 -5.00 1.28
N PHE A 309 20.63 -5.98 2.01
CA PHE A 309 21.03 -6.31 3.38
C PHE A 309 21.12 -7.82 3.58
N HIS A 310 21.93 -8.48 2.74
CA HIS A 310 22.08 -9.95 2.74
C HIS A 310 22.49 -10.50 4.12
N SER A 311 23.30 -9.75 4.85
CA SER A 311 23.76 -10.08 6.20
C SER A 311 22.62 -10.18 7.23
N LEU A 312 21.51 -9.48 6.98
CA LEU A 312 20.35 -9.40 7.87
C LEU A 312 19.27 -10.44 7.55
N LEU A 313 19.40 -11.23 6.49
CA LEU A 313 18.42 -12.28 6.16
C LEU A 313 18.19 -13.29 7.29
N PRO A 314 19.22 -13.75 8.04
CA PRO A 314 19.01 -14.60 9.22
C PRO A 314 18.25 -13.91 10.37
N ASN A 315 18.19 -12.58 10.37
CA ASN A 315 17.47 -11.79 11.36
C ASN A 315 15.99 -11.65 11.03
N LEU A 316 15.54 -11.93 9.80
CA LEU A 316 14.10 -11.95 9.50
C LEU A 316 13.43 -13.10 10.26
N SER A 317 12.20 -12.87 10.72
CA SER A 317 11.32 -13.91 11.21
C SER A 317 11.17 -14.98 10.14
N THR A 318 11.21 -16.24 10.57
CA THR A 318 11.01 -17.38 9.69
C THR A 318 9.54 -17.58 9.34
N CYS A 319 8.62 -16.89 10.01
CA CYS A 319 7.19 -16.96 9.75
C CYS A 319 6.89 -16.54 8.31
N LYS A 320 6.05 -17.33 7.62
CA LYS A 320 5.35 -16.87 6.42
C LYS A 320 4.47 -15.68 6.77
N SER A 321 4.15 -14.87 5.77
CA SER A 321 3.19 -13.78 5.95
C SER A 321 1.76 -14.31 6.14
N PRO A 322 0.82 -13.51 6.67
CA PRO A 322 -0.57 -13.94 6.84
C PRO A 322 -1.22 -14.46 5.56
N GLN A 323 -0.89 -13.88 4.40
CA GLN A 323 -1.38 -14.35 3.10
C GLN A 323 -0.91 -15.77 2.80
N GLN A 324 0.38 -16.05 2.97
CA GLN A 324 0.98 -17.33 2.62
C GLN A 324 0.66 -18.40 3.67
N MET A 325 0.59 -18.03 4.95
CA MET A 325 0.05 -18.90 5.99
C MET A 325 -1.39 -19.29 5.69
N PHE A 326 -2.21 -18.37 5.15
CA PHE A 326 -3.59 -18.72 4.83
C PHE A 326 -3.68 -19.65 3.63
N GLY A 327 -2.92 -19.38 2.58
CA GLY A 327 -2.81 -20.30 1.45
C GLY A 327 -2.42 -21.71 1.89
N ALA A 328 -1.34 -21.83 2.66
CA ALA A 328 -0.88 -23.11 3.22
C ALA A 328 -1.96 -23.78 4.08
N LEU A 329 -2.64 -23.02 4.96
CA LEU A 329 -3.71 -23.53 5.82
C LEU A 329 -4.91 -24.03 5.03
N LEU A 330 -5.29 -23.32 3.95
CA LEU A 330 -6.41 -23.69 3.10
C LEU A 330 -6.10 -24.94 2.26
N LYS A 331 -4.91 -24.99 1.67
CA LYS A 331 -4.45 -26.13 0.86
C LYS A 331 -4.15 -27.39 1.68
N THR A 332 -4.07 -27.28 3.01
CA THR A 332 -3.80 -28.41 3.91
C THR A 332 -4.99 -28.67 4.83
N TYR A 333 -5.05 -28.03 6.00
CA TYR A 333 -6.08 -28.23 7.02
C TYR A 333 -7.51 -28.16 6.45
N TYR A 334 -7.83 -27.11 5.68
CA TYR A 334 -9.19 -26.95 5.14
C TYR A 334 -9.54 -28.03 4.11
N CYS A 335 -8.62 -28.32 3.17
CA CYS A 335 -8.80 -29.42 2.22
C CYS A 335 -8.99 -30.77 2.91
N GLU A 336 -8.15 -31.10 3.89
CA GLU A 336 -8.24 -32.35 4.66
C GLU A 336 -9.58 -32.46 5.40
N LYS A 337 -10.03 -31.38 6.05
CA LYS A 337 -11.29 -31.36 6.82
C LYS A 337 -12.53 -31.46 5.93
N ASN A 338 -12.45 -30.99 4.69
CA ASN A 338 -13.57 -31.00 3.74
C ASN A 338 -13.48 -32.11 2.69
N ASN A 339 -12.48 -32.99 2.80
CA ASN A 339 -12.23 -34.06 1.83
C ASN A 339 -12.11 -33.52 0.38
N LEU A 340 -11.41 -32.38 0.24
CA LEU A 340 -11.12 -31.73 -1.04
C LEU A 340 -9.67 -32.02 -1.43
N LYS A 341 -9.42 -32.16 -2.74
CA LYS A 341 -8.04 -32.19 -3.24
C LYS A 341 -7.50 -30.76 -3.31
N PRO A 342 -6.24 -30.51 -2.88
CA PRO A 342 -5.65 -29.17 -2.95
C PRO A 342 -5.61 -28.58 -4.36
N GLU A 343 -5.50 -29.41 -5.40
CA GLU A 343 -5.55 -28.96 -6.81
C GLU A 343 -6.93 -28.44 -7.25
N ASP A 344 -8.01 -28.85 -6.59
CA ASP A 344 -9.38 -28.47 -6.93
C ASP A 344 -9.79 -27.17 -6.21
N LEU A 345 -9.06 -26.75 -5.17
CA LEU A 345 -9.27 -25.50 -4.46
C LEU A 345 -8.49 -24.37 -5.15
N TYR A 346 -9.15 -23.30 -5.59
CA TYR A 346 -8.53 -22.10 -6.11
C TYR A 346 -8.60 -20.97 -5.07
N VAL A 347 -7.45 -20.51 -4.59
CA VAL A 347 -7.33 -19.59 -3.46
C VAL A 347 -7.00 -18.19 -3.96
N VAL A 348 -7.91 -17.25 -3.71
CA VAL A 348 -7.83 -15.85 -4.09
C VAL A 348 -7.62 -14.96 -2.88
N SER A 349 -6.51 -14.24 -2.86
CA SER A 349 -6.23 -13.24 -1.83
C SER A 349 -6.64 -11.84 -2.30
N VAL A 350 -7.42 -11.12 -1.49
CA VAL A 350 -7.77 -9.71 -1.70
C VAL A 350 -6.89 -8.84 -0.80
N ILE A 351 -5.98 -8.09 -1.40
CA ILE A 351 -4.80 -7.57 -0.69
C ILE A 351 -4.49 -6.12 -1.12
N PRO A 352 -4.14 -5.20 -0.21
CA PRO A 352 -3.88 -3.80 -0.54
C PRO A 352 -2.50 -3.54 -1.23
N CYS A 353 -1.84 -4.58 -1.74
CA CYS A 353 -0.41 -4.54 -2.07
C CYS A 353 -0.12 -5.21 -3.42
N THR A 354 0.66 -4.54 -4.26
CA THR A 354 1.16 -5.11 -5.52
C THR A 354 2.27 -6.13 -5.29
N ALA A 355 3.17 -5.91 -4.30
CA ALA A 355 4.27 -6.84 -4.00
C ALA A 355 3.78 -8.22 -3.53
N LYS A 356 2.53 -8.32 -3.09
CA LYS A 356 1.91 -9.60 -2.71
C LYS A 356 1.59 -10.49 -3.91
N LYS A 357 1.43 -9.92 -5.12
CA LYS A 357 1.40 -10.66 -6.38
C LYS A 357 2.77 -11.27 -6.73
N PHE A 358 3.86 -10.67 -6.28
CA PHE A 358 5.18 -11.29 -6.39
C PHE A 358 5.38 -12.40 -5.35
N GLU A 359 4.87 -12.22 -4.13
CA GLU A 359 5.04 -13.19 -3.06
C GLU A 359 4.45 -14.57 -3.43
N ILE A 360 3.31 -14.62 -4.12
CA ILE A 360 2.72 -15.90 -4.59
C ILE A 360 3.54 -16.60 -5.68
N THR A 361 4.47 -15.89 -6.33
CA THR A 361 5.35 -16.46 -7.37
C THR A 361 6.67 -17.01 -6.82
N ARG A 362 6.88 -16.91 -5.51
CA ARG A 362 8.10 -17.39 -4.85
C ARG A 362 8.16 -18.92 -4.86
N PRO A 363 9.25 -19.54 -5.32
CA PRO A 363 9.38 -21.00 -5.33
C PRO A 363 9.17 -21.66 -3.96
N GLU A 364 9.66 -21.03 -2.89
CA GLU A 364 9.56 -21.50 -1.50
C GLU A 364 8.13 -21.44 -0.91
N MET A 365 7.18 -20.82 -1.62
CA MET A 365 5.77 -20.68 -1.24
C MET A 365 4.83 -21.09 -2.40
N ALA A 366 5.36 -21.81 -3.40
CA ALA A 366 4.61 -22.16 -4.59
C ALA A 366 3.40 -23.05 -4.24
N GLY A 367 2.23 -22.67 -4.73
CA GLY A 367 0.98 -23.41 -4.55
C GLY A 367 0.18 -23.05 -3.31
N ASP A 368 0.68 -22.16 -2.43
CA ASP A 368 -0.09 -21.70 -1.27
C ASP A 368 -1.30 -20.85 -1.72
N VAL A 369 -1.10 -19.87 -2.61
CA VAL A 369 -2.14 -18.96 -3.11
C VAL A 369 -2.08 -18.90 -4.64
N ASP A 370 -3.22 -19.09 -5.29
CA ASP A 370 -3.30 -19.18 -6.76
C ASP A 370 -3.39 -17.79 -7.42
N ALA A 371 -4.14 -16.86 -6.80
CA ALA A 371 -4.26 -15.49 -7.28
C ALA A 371 -4.22 -14.45 -6.16
N ALA A 372 -3.66 -13.28 -6.46
CA ALA A 372 -3.72 -12.11 -5.61
C ALA A 372 -4.32 -10.94 -6.38
N ILE A 373 -5.45 -10.41 -5.91
CA ILE A 373 -6.11 -9.23 -6.47
C ILE A 373 -6.05 -8.06 -5.48
N THR A 374 -5.90 -6.86 -6.02
CA THR A 374 -5.84 -5.63 -5.24
C THR A 374 -7.23 -5.14 -4.82
N THR A 375 -7.27 -4.14 -3.92
CA THR A 375 -8.53 -3.45 -3.56
C THR A 375 -9.24 -2.88 -4.79
N ARG A 376 -8.47 -2.32 -5.75
CA ARG A 376 -9.01 -1.78 -7.01
C ARG A 376 -9.54 -2.86 -7.93
N GLU A 377 -8.83 -3.99 -8.04
CA GLU A 377 -9.30 -5.14 -8.82
C GLU A 377 -10.58 -5.75 -8.25
N LEU A 378 -10.70 -5.90 -6.93
CA LEU A 378 -11.95 -6.33 -6.31
C LEU A 378 -13.08 -5.33 -6.60
N ALA A 379 -12.83 -4.02 -6.47
CA ALA A 379 -13.83 -3.02 -6.78
C ALA A 379 -14.27 -3.04 -8.26
N GLN A 380 -13.33 -3.30 -9.17
CA GLN A 380 -13.61 -3.51 -10.59
C GLN A 380 -14.52 -4.72 -10.79
N MET A 381 -14.25 -5.84 -10.12
CA MET A 381 -15.09 -7.04 -10.20
C MET A 381 -16.50 -6.79 -9.67
N ILE A 382 -16.65 -6.16 -8.50
CA ILE A 382 -17.95 -5.81 -7.90
C ILE A 382 -18.75 -4.90 -8.84
N SER A 383 -18.12 -3.85 -9.37
CA SER A 383 -18.77 -2.92 -10.30
C SER A 383 -19.11 -3.59 -11.63
N GLY A 384 -18.22 -4.42 -12.16
CA GLY A 384 -18.42 -5.17 -13.40
C GLY A 384 -19.53 -6.22 -13.31
N ALA A 385 -19.78 -6.76 -12.11
CA ALA A 385 -20.90 -7.64 -11.80
C ALA A 385 -22.22 -6.88 -11.50
N ALA A 386 -22.24 -5.55 -11.66
CA ALA A 386 -23.38 -4.68 -11.37
C ALA A 386 -23.90 -4.80 -9.92
N ILE A 387 -23.02 -5.12 -8.96
CA ILE A 387 -23.39 -5.23 -7.55
C ILE A 387 -23.45 -3.83 -6.94
N ASN A 388 -24.62 -3.44 -6.42
CA ASN A 388 -24.76 -2.20 -5.64
C ASN A 388 -24.18 -2.40 -4.23
N PHE A 389 -22.87 -2.16 -4.09
CA PHE A 389 -22.12 -2.36 -2.85
C PHE A 389 -22.74 -1.64 -1.65
N ASN A 390 -23.21 -0.40 -1.83
CA ASN A 390 -23.75 0.41 -0.74
C ASN A 390 -25.09 -0.12 -0.21
N ALA A 391 -25.86 -0.81 -1.06
CA ALA A 391 -27.14 -1.42 -0.70
C ALA A 391 -27.01 -2.85 -0.15
N LEU A 392 -25.82 -3.43 -0.13
CA LEU A 392 -25.60 -4.75 0.45
C LEU A 392 -25.92 -4.74 1.95
N LYS A 393 -26.55 -5.82 2.39
CA LYS A 393 -26.73 -6.11 3.81
C LYS A 393 -25.42 -6.66 4.38
N ASP A 394 -25.25 -6.46 5.67
CA ASP A 394 -24.16 -7.07 6.43
C ASP A 394 -24.28 -8.59 6.38
N GLU A 395 -23.17 -9.26 6.08
CA GLU A 395 -23.01 -10.71 6.08
C GLU A 395 -21.69 -11.06 6.78
N ALA A 396 -21.68 -12.16 7.52
CA ALA A 396 -20.47 -12.65 8.20
C ALA A 396 -19.54 -13.38 7.20
N PHE A 397 -18.25 -13.48 7.55
CA PHE A 397 -17.32 -14.42 6.92
C PHE A 397 -17.72 -15.88 7.21
N ASP A 398 -17.20 -16.81 6.43
CA ASP A 398 -17.51 -18.24 6.55
C ASP A 398 -16.70 -18.91 7.67
N SER A 399 -17.35 -19.80 8.42
CA SER A 399 -16.68 -20.69 9.38
C SER A 399 -15.80 -21.71 8.63
N PRO A 400 -14.63 -22.13 9.16
CA PRO A 400 -14.17 -21.93 10.53
C PRO A 400 -13.26 -20.71 10.76
N PHE A 401 -13.11 -19.83 9.77
CA PHE A 401 -12.16 -18.70 9.79
C PHE A 401 -12.87 -17.34 9.83
N ASP A 402 -13.94 -17.27 10.61
CA ASP A 402 -14.85 -16.14 10.74
C ASP A 402 -14.57 -15.24 11.95
N VAL A 403 -13.72 -15.69 12.89
CA VAL A 403 -13.41 -14.97 14.13
C VAL A 403 -11.91 -14.73 14.28
N ALA A 404 -11.52 -13.47 14.23
CA ALA A 404 -10.16 -12.99 14.50
C ALA A 404 -10.13 -12.07 15.73
N SER A 405 -8.93 -11.84 16.27
CA SER A 405 -8.70 -10.90 17.35
C SER A 405 -8.43 -9.49 16.81
N GLY A 406 -8.61 -8.49 17.67
CA GLY A 406 -8.22 -7.11 17.38
C GLY A 406 -6.71 -6.92 17.12
N ALA A 407 -5.86 -7.87 17.55
CA ALA A 407 -4.45 -7.88 17.19
C ALA A 407 -4.25 -8.18 15.69
N GLY A 408 -5.05 -9.08 15.11
CA GLY A 408 -5.08 -9.33 13.67
C GLY A 408 -5.55 -8.11 12.86
N VAL A 409 -6.59 -7.42 13.33
CA VAL A 409 -7.18 -6.26 12.64
C VAL A 409 -6.16 -5.12 12.43
N ILE A 410 -5.32 -4.83 13.43
CA ILE A 410 -4.39 -3.70 13.37
C ILE A 410 -3.17 -3.92 12.47
N PHE A 411 -2.95 -5.14 11.94
CA PHE A 411 -1.83 -5.45 11.01
C PHE A 411 -1.74 -4.50 9.82
N GLY A 412 -2.87 -3.94 9.40
CA GLY A 412 -2.93 -3.03 8.26
C GLY A 412 -2.18 -1.71 8.47
N ALA A 413 -1.93 -1.29 9.71
CA ALA A 413 -1.28 -0.04 10.07
C ALA A 413 0.19 -0.25 10.51
N THR A 414 1.07 0.71 10.23
CA THR A 414 2.43 0.68 10.79
C THR A 414 2.39 0.70 12.32
N GLY A 415 3.18 -0.21 12.93
CA GLY A 415 3.22 -0.46 14.36
C GLY A 415 2.17 -1.50 14.80
N GLY A 416 1.25 -1.90 13.93
CA GLY A 416 0.20 -2.86 14.26
C GLY A 416 0.73 -4.28 14.46
N VAL A 417 1.68 -4.72 13.64
CA VAL A 417 2.32 -6.05 13.78
C VAL A 417 3.16 -6.09 15.06
N MET A 418 3.92 -5.02 15.31
CA MET A 418 4.70 -4.80 16.51
C MET A 418 3.82 -4.87 17.76
N GLU A 419 2.73 -4.11 17.79
CA GLU A 419 1.79 -4.10 18.91
C GLU A 419 1.16 -5.48 19.11
N ALA A 420 0.71 -6.13 18.05
CA ALA A 420 0.11 -7.46 18.10
C ALA A 420 1.10 -8.53 18.62
N ALA A 421 2.36 -8.48 18.16
CA ALA A 421 3.43 -9.36 18.62
C ALA A 421 3.76 -9.10 20.10
N LEU A 422 3.84 -7.84 20.52
CA LEU A 422 4.10 -7.47 21.92
C LEU A 422 2.98 -7.94 22.86
N ARG A 423 1.71 -7.84 22.46
CA ARG A 423 0.57 -8.38 23.24
C ARG A 423 0.76 -9.87 23.56
N THR A 424 1.20 -10.65 22.57
CA THR A 424 1.38 -12.11 22.74
C THR A 424 2.70 -12.48 23.40
N ALA A 425 3.82 -11.88 22.97
CA ALA A 425 5.14 -12.14 23.53
C ALA A 425 5.19 -11.76 25.02
N ALA A 426 4.58 -10.64 25.41
CA ALA A 426 4.53 -10.23 26.81
C ALA A 426 3.72 -11.21 27.66
N ASN A 427 2.62 -11.76 27.15
CA ASN A 427 1.87 -12.80 27.82
C ASN A 427 2.67 -14.11 27.95
N ILE A 428 3.42 -14.51 26.91
CA ILE A 428 4.28 -15.71 26.98
C ILE A 428 5.38 -15.56 28.04
N LEU A 429 5.90 -14.34 28.24
CA LEU A 429 6.98 -14.06 29.17
C LEU A 429 6.50 -13.91 30.63
N ASP A 430 5.38 -13.23 30.84
CA ASP A 430 4.88 -12.84 32.18
C ASP A 430 3.69 -13.68 32.67
N GLY A 431 2.99 -14.37 31.76
CA GLY A 431 1.82 -15.21 32.04
C GLY A 431 0.49 -14.47 32.19
N ASP A 432 0.50 -13.24 32.72
CA ASP A 432 -0.72 -12.42 32.91
C ASP A 432 -0.46 -10.92 32.65
N PHE A 433 0.28 -10.62 31.58
CA PHE A 433 0.61 -9.23 31.25
C PHE A 433 -0.67 -8.45 30.90
N LYS A 434 -0.95 -7.35 31.62
CA LYS A 434 -2.24 -6.63 31.51
C LYS A 434 -2.29 -5.61 30.37
N LEU A 435 -1.16 -5.01 29.99
CA LEU A 435 -1.14 -3.96 28.97
C LEU A 435 -1.48 -4.56 27.59
N VAL A 436 -2.44 -3.93 26.91
CA VAL A 436 -2.88 -4.32 25.55
C VAL A 436 -2.53 -3.24 24.54
N ASP A 437 -2.64 -1.97 24.91
CA ASP A 437 -2.37 -0.84 24.04
C ASP A 437 -0.89 -0.42 24.13
N PHE A 438 -0.11 -0.74 23.09
CA PHE A 438 1.29 -0.32 22.95
C PHE A 438 1.35 0.92 22.06
N SER A 439 0.92 2.06 22.59
CA SER A 439 0.66 3.27 21.80
C SER A 439 1.89 3.92 21.17
N GLU A 440 3.07 3.70 21.76
CA GLU A 440 4.33 4.35 21.44
C GLU A 440 4.91 3.86 20.11
N VAL A 441 4.52 2.65 19.68
CA VAL A 441 4.88 2.10 18.37
C VAL A 441 3.91 2.50 17.25
N ARG A 442 2.77 3.14 17.59
CA ARG A 442 1.77 3.56 16.61
C ARG A 442 2.20 4.82 15.86
N GLY A 443 1.76 4.92 14.61
CA GLY A 443 1.85 6.15 13.82
C GLY A 443 2.19 5.89 12.36
N VAL A 444 1.97 6.89 11.51
CA VAL A 444 2.03 6.70 10.05
C VAL A 444 3.28 7.29 9.38
N ASN A 445 4.23 7.81 10.16
CA ASN A 445 5.43 8.50 9.67
C ASN A 445 6.65 8.16 10.54
N GLY A 446 7.82 8.03 9.90
CA GLY A 446 9.11 7.96 10.58
C GLY A 446 9.42 6.60 11.20
N ILE A 447 10.43 6.61 12.06
CA ILE A 447 10.79 5.53 12.97
C ILE A 447 10.12 5.81 14.32
N ARG A 448 9.43 4.81 14.86
CA ARG A 448 8.94 4.80 16.25
C ARG A 448 9.78 3.83 17.05
N THR A 449 10.14 4.22 18.27
CA THR A 449 10.93 3.40 19.17
C THR A 449 10.29 3.39 20.54
N ALA A 450 10.41 2.27 21.24
CA ALA A 450 9.89 2.14 22.60
C ALA A 450 10.71 1.12 23.38
N THR A 451 10.71 1.28 24.71
CA THR A 451 11.26 0.30 25.65
C THR A 451 10.13 -0.14 26.57
N TYR A 452 9.87 -1.44 26.62
CA TYR A 452 8.85 -2.02 27.49
C TYR A 452 9.50 -2.95 28.51
N ASN A 453 9.06 -2.87 29.77
CA ASN A 453 9.46 -3.78 30.82
C ASN A 453 8.48 -4.96 30.88
N VAL A 454 8.95 -6.14 30.51
CA VAL A 454 8.13 -7.37 30.43
C VAL A 454 8.82 -8.46 31.24
N ALA A 455 8.15 -8.99 32.28
CA ALA A 455 8.71 -10.01 33.17
C ALA A 455 10.13 -9.66 33.72
N GLY A 456 10.38 -8.37 34.00
CA GLY A 456 11.68 -7.88 34.47
C GLY A 456 12.77 -7.72 33.39
N MET A 457 12.45 -7.94 32.11
CA MET A 457 13.35 -7.71 30.98
C MET A 457 13.01 -6.41 30.26
N GLU A 458 14.02 -5.61 29.92
CA GLU A 458 13.88 -4.46 29.03
C GLU A 458 13.84 -4.93 27.57
N ILE A 459 12.69 -4.78 26.92
CA ILE A 459 12.48 -5.10 25.50
C ILE A 459 12.41 -3.79 24.72
N LYS A 460 13.45 -3.51 23.95
CA LYS A 460 13.58 -2.36 23.06
C LYS A 460 13.12 -2.73 21.66
N VAL A 461 12.22 -1.93 21.11
CA VAL A 461 11.63 -2.18 19.80
C VAL A 461 11.67 -0.96 18.89
N ALA A 462 11.63 -1.19 17.58
CA ALA A 462 11.47 -0.14 16.59
C ALA A 462 10.44 -0.52 15.52
N ALA A 463 9.69 0.46 15.01
CA ALA A 463 8.78 0.29 13.88
C ALA A 463 9.08 1.34 12.80
N ALA A 464 9.31 0.90 11.57
CA ALA A 464 9.63 1.76 10.43
C ALA A 464 8.45 1.94 9.47
N SER A 465 8.13 3.19 9.15
CA SER A 465 7.09 3.57 8.19
C SER A 465 7.67 3.95 6.83
N GLY A 466 8.01 2.95 6.02
CA GLY A 466 8.59 3.12 4.68
C GLY A 466 10.06 2.73 4.59
N LEU A 467 10.53 2.47 3.36
CA LEU A 467 11.85 1.88 3.12
C LEU A 467 13.04 2.82 3.38
N ALA A 468 12.83 4.14 3.33
CA ALA A 468 13.87 5.09 3.74
C ALA A 468 14.20 4.98 5.23
N ASP A 469 13.19 4.76 6.06
CA ASP A 469 13.36 4.58 7.49
C ASP A 469 13.84 3.15 7.81
N ALA A 470 13.37 2.15 7.05
CA ALA A 470 13.91 0.79 7.09
C ALA A 470 15.43 0.76 6.85
N ARG A 471 15.91 1.46 5.82
CA ARG A 471 17.33 1.56 5.48
C ARG A 471 18.17 2.05 6.67
N LYS A 472 17.72 3.11 7.36
CA LYS A 472 18.42 3.65 8.54
C LYS A 472 18.55 2.60 9.66
N LEU A 473 17.48 1.87 9.96
CA LEU A 473 17.49 0.81 10.98
C LEU A 473 18.39 -0.37 10.55
N CYS A 474 18.38 -0.75 9.28
CA CYS A 474 19.24 -1.82 8.77
C CYS A 474 20.72 -1.44 8.89
N GLU A 475 21.08 -0.22 8.50
CA GLU A 475 22.45 0.31 8.62
C GLU A 475 22.89 0.41 10.09
N GLU A 476 21.99 0.81 11.00
CA GLU A 476 22.24 0.80 12.45
C GLU A 476 22.52 -0.62 12.97
N VAL A 477 21.77 -1.63 12.51
CA VAL A 477 21.98 -3.04 12.85
C VAL A 477 23.29 -3.59 12.30
N GLU A 478 23.58 -3.37 11.00
CA GLU A 478 24.85 -3.83 10.39
C GLU A 478 26.08 -3.18 11.04
N SER A 479 25.95 -1.94 11.54
CA SER A 479 27.03 -1.26 12.26
C SER A 479 27.27 -1.82 13.69
N GLY A 480 26.44 -2.75 14.16
CA GLY A 480 26.52 -3.33 15.50
C GLY A 480 26.02 -2.41 16.62
N ASN A 481 25.39 -1.28 16.28
CA ASN A 481 24.95 -0.26 17.24
C ASN A 481 23.46 -0.37 17.62
N SER A 482 22.72 -1.28 17.01
CA SER A 482 21.28 -1.40 17.24
C SER A 482 20.96 -1.89 18.67
N PRO A 483 20.15 -1.13 19.44
CA PRO A 483 19.75 -1.53 20.79
C PRO A 483 18.53 -2.45 20.80
N TYR A 484 17.91 -2.72 19.64
CA TYR A 484 16.59 -3.34 19.55
C TYR A 484 16.66 -4.87 19.59
N GLN A 485 15.61 -5.49 20.14
CA GLN A 485 15.39 -6.93 20.07
C GLN A 485 14.38 -7.29 18.96
N PHE A 486 13.46 -6.39 18.65
CA PHE A 486 12.44 -6.62 17.62
C PHE A 486 12.19 -5.36 16.79
N ILE A 487 12.14 -5.52 15.47
CA ILE A 487 11.96 -4.42 14.53
C ILE A 487 10.85 -4.77 13.54
N GLU A 488 9.79 -3.96 13.49
CA GLU A 488 8.78 -4.00 12.43
C GLU A 488 9.20 -3.12 11.26
N ILE A 489 9.12 -3.66 10.04
CA ILE A 489 9.32 -2.87 8.83
C ILE A 489 8.14 -3.02 7.87
N MET A 490 7.52 -1.89 7.56
CA MET A 490 6.54 -1.77 6.50
C MET A 490 7.13 -0.97 5.34
N ALA A 491 7.14 -1.53 4.13
CA ALA A 491 7.69 -0.85 2.96
C ALA A 491 6.88 0.39 2.54
N CYS A 492 5.57 0.40 2.81
CA CYS A 492 4.70 1.52 2.45
C CYS A 492 4.55 2.48 3.63
N PRO A 493 4.69 3.81 3.44
CA PRO A 493 4.49 4.77 4.53
C PRO A 493 3.05 4.68 5.07
N GLY A 494 2.91 4.44 6.37
CA GLY A 494 1.65 4.22 7.07
C GLY A 494 1.19 2.76 7.11
N GLY A 495 1.89 1.86 6.45
CA GLY A 495 1.57 0.43 6.42
C GLY A 495 0.72 0.06 5.21
N CYS A 496 0.10 -1.12 5.28
CA CYS A 496 -0.73 -1.70 4.23
C CYS A 496 -1.98 -0.84 3.89
N ILE A 497 -2.46 0.00 4.82
CA ILE A 497 -3.52 0.99 4.54
C ILE A 497 -3.16 2.00 3.44
N ASN A 498 -1.87 2.12 3.10
CA ASN A 498 -1.37 2.97 2.03
C ASN A 498 -0.54 2.15 1.01
N GLY A 499 -0.83 0.85 0.88
CA GLY A 499 -0.18 -0.04 -0.06
C GLY A 499 -0.47 0.29 -1.53
N GLY A 500 0.38 -0.20 -2.43
CA GLY A 500 0.29 0.07 -3.87
C GLY A 500 -0.99 -0.40 -4.57
N GLY A 501 -1.76 -1.30 -3.94
CA GLY A 501 -3.04 -1.83 -4.43
C GLY A 501 -4.28 -1.06 -3.94
N GLN A 502 -4.10 -0.02 -3.12
CA GLN A 502 -5.21 0.72 -2.51
C GLN A 502 -5.92 1.69 -3.46
N PRO A 503 -7.14 2.15 -3.13
CA PRO A 503 -7.84 3.18 -3.89
C PRO A 503 -6.97 4.40 -4.16
N ILE A 504 -6.97 4.85 -5.42
CA ILE A 504 -6.14 5.98 -5.83
C ILE A 504 -6.92 7.27 -5.63
N GLN A 505 -6.38 8.12 -4.75
CA GLN A 505 -6.91 9.44 -4.44
C GLN A 505 -6.26 10.51 -5.32
N ARG A 506 -7.06 11.48 -5.76
CA ARG A 506 -6.59 12.64 -6.55
C ARG A 506 -5.66 13.53 -5.71
N ASP A 507 -4.83 14.32 -6.37
CA ASP A 507 -3.89 15.25 -5.73
C ASP A 507 -4.57 16.19 -4.71
N ALA A 508 -5.74 16.74 -5.04
CA ALA A 508 -6.54 17.58 -4.14
C ALA A 508 -6.77 16.91 -2.77
N THR A 509 -7.22 15.64 -2.77
CA THR A 509 -7.41 14.83 -1.57
C THR A 509 -6.08 14.49 -0.93
N ARG A 510 -5.09 14.00 -1.69
CA ARG A 510 -3.79 13.56 -1.17
C ARG A 510 -2.99 14.68 -0.50
N ASN A 511 -3.16 15.91 -0.95
CA ASN A 511 -2.44 17.07 -0.44
C ASN A 511 -3.07 17.66 0.83
N THR A 512 -4.33 17.33 1.13
CA THR A 512 -5.14 18.03 2.15
C THR A 512 -5.77 17.11 3.20
N VAL A 513 -6.03 15.85 2.84
CA VAL A 513 -6.68 14.88 3.73
C VAL A 513 -5.63 13.95 4.35
N PRO A 514 -5.68 13.71 5.67
CA PRO A 514 -4.80 12.75 6.35
C PRO A 514 -5.27 11.31 6.09
N ILE A 515 -5.14 10.85 4.84
CA ILE A 515 -5.66 9.57 4.35
C ILE A 515 -5.16 8.40 5.19
N LYS A 516 -3.86 8.41 5.54
CA LYS A 516 -3.22 7.31 6.27
C LYS A 516 -3.78 7.18 7.67
N GLU A 517 -3.96 8.31 8.34
CA GLU A 517 -4.49 8.42 9.70
C GLU A 517 -5.96 7.99 9.74
N LEU A 518 -6.79 8.44 8.79
CA LEU A 518 -8.20 8.05 8.72
C LEU A 518 -8.39 6.54 8.49
N ARG A 519 -7.63 5.96 7.56
CA ARG A 519 -7.67 4.51 7.30
C ARG A 519 -7.14 3.70 8.48
N ALA A 520 -6.03 4.12 9.11
CA ALA A 520 -5.50 3.46 10.29
C ALA A 520 -6.47 3.55 11.49
N LYS A 521 -7.14 4.70 11.65
CA LYS A 521 -8.14 4.90 12.71
C LYS A 521 -9.26 3.85 12.64
N ALA A 522 -9.74 3.51 11.44
CA ALA A 522 -10.77 2.49 11.26
C ALA A 522 -10.37 1.13 11.88
N LEU A 523 -9.13 0.71 11.67
CA LEU A 523 -8.60 -0.55 12.21
C LEU A 523 -8.46 -0.50 13.74
N TYR A 524 -7.92 0.60 14.27
CA TYR A 524 -7.76 0.77 15.73
C TYR A 524 -9.09 0.97 16.47
N ASP A 525 -10.08 1.61 15.84
CA ASP A 525 -11.43 1.73 16.41
C ASP A 525 -12.09 0.36 16.51
N GLU A 526 -11.91 -0.50 15.49
CA GLU A 526 -12.42 -1.87 15.49
C GLU A 526 -11.73 -2.74 16.54
N ASP A 527 -10.40 -2.72 16.63
CA ASP A 527 -9.65 -3.42 17.68
C ASP A 527 -10.15 -3.04 19.09
N LYS A 528 -10.41 -1.76 19.34
CA LYS A 528 -10.97 -1.30 20.63
C LYS A 528 -12.39 -1.81 20.90
N ALA A 529 -13.18 -2.04 19.86
CA ALA A 529 -14.56 -2.51 19.99
C ALA A 529 -14.64 -4.04 20.18
N LEU A 530 -13.59 -4.78 19.81
CA LEU A 530 -13.54 -6.23 19.92
C LEU A 530 -13.29 -6.70 21.36
N LYS A 531 -13.95 -7.80 21.73
CA LYS A 531 -13.75 -8.47 23.03
C LYS A 531 -12.42 -9.22 23.08
N ILE A 532 -12.04 -9.84 21.97
CA ILE A 532 -10.80 -10.59 21.83
C ILE A 532 -9.80 -9.65 21.15
N ARG A 533 -8.76 -9.23 21.88
CA ARG A 533 -7.77 -8.26 21.39
C ARG A 533 -6.35 -8.83 21.34
N ARG A 534 -6.17 -10.11 21.65
CA ARG A 534 -4.87 -10.78 21.61
C ARG A 534 -4.98 -12.03 20.74
N SER A 535 -3.97 -12.27 19.90
CA SER A 535 -4.00 -13.39 18.97
C SER A 535 -4.07 -14.76 19.66
N HIS A 536 -3.42 -14.90 20.82
CA HIS A 536 -3.47 -16.13 21.62
C HIS A 536 -4.80 -16.36 22.35
N ASP A 537 -5.68 -15.35 22.42
CA ASP A 537 -7.03 -15.49 22.99
C ASP A 537 -8.06 -15.90 21.92
N SER A 538 -7.64 -16.03 20.64
CA SER A 538 -8.53 -16.40 19.55
C SER A 538 -8.94 -17.88 19.63
N PRO A 539 -10.25 -18.20 19.70
CA PRO A 539 -10.72 -19.58 19.76
C PRO A 539 -10.43 -20.35 18.47
N VAL A 540 -10.32 -19.66 17.34
CA VAL A 540 -9.95 -20.27 16.05
C VAL A 540 -8.50 -20.73 16.10
N ILE A 541 -7.60 -19.90 16.64
CA ILE A 541 -6.19 -20.24 16.79
C ILE A 541 -6.02 -21.40 17.77
N GLU A 542 -6.67 -21.35 18.93
CA GLU A 542 -6.63 -22.46 19.91
C GLU A 542 -7.03 -23.79 19.26
N ARG A 543 -8.13 -23.79 18.49
CA ARG A 543 -8.60 -24.96 17.75
C ARG A 543 -7.59 -25.45 16.72
N LEU A 544 -6.98 -24.56 15.94
CA LEU A 544 -6.00 -24.92 14.91
C LEU A 544 -4.78 -25.63 15.51
N TYR A 545 -4.25 -25.15 16.64
CA TYR A 545 -3.14 -25.84 17.31
C TYR A 545 -3.57 -27.15 17.95
N LYS A 546 -4.73 -27.16 18.62
CA LYS A 546 -5.24 -28.38 19.27
C LYS A 546 -5.51 -29.51 18.28
N GLU A 547 -6.08 -29.18 17.13
CA GLU A 547 -6.51 -30.18 16.15
C GLU A 547 -5.46 -30.51 15.08
N TYR A 548 -4.55 -29.58 14.77
CA TYR A 548 -3.72 -29.70 13.58
C TYR A 548 -2.23 -29.49 13.82
N PHE A 549 -1.82 -28.34 14.36
CA PHE A 549 -0.40 -27.97 14.44
C PHE A 549 0.32 -28.48 15.70
N GLY A 550 -0.43 -28.83 16.76
CA GLY A 550 0.10 -29.20 18.07
C GLY A 550 0.55 -28.00 18.88
N LYS A 551 1.74 -27.46 18.59
CA LYS A 551 2.32 -26.32 19.32
C LYS A 551 2.96 -25.30 18.36
N PRO A 552 3.02 -24.01 18.74
CA PRO A 552 3.80 -23.00 18.02
C PRO A 552 5.26 -23.42 17.89
N ASN A 553 5.86 -23.13 16.74
CA ASN A 553 7.20 -23.54 16.32
C ASN A 553 7.42 -25.06 16.39
N GLY A 554 6.35 -25.87 16.39
CA GLY A 554 6.42 -27.33 16.28
C GLY A 554 6.78 -27.77 14.86
N GLU A 555 7.13 -29.04 14.67
CA GLU A 555 7.58 -29.57 13.37
C GLU A 555 6.59 -29.30 12.23
N LYS A 556 5.30 -29.60 12.44
CA LYS A 556 4.27 -29.38 11.42
C LYS A 556 4.01 -27.89 11.15
N ALA A 557 3.95 -27.08 12.19
CA ALA A 557 3.82 -25.63 12.07
C ALA A 557 5.01 -25.05 11.30
N HIS A 558 6.22 -25.44 11.65
CA HIS A 558 7.45 -24.99 10.98
C HIS A 558 7.50 -25.42 9.51
N HIS A 559 7.00 -26.62 9.17
CA HIS A 559 6.96 -27.06 7.79
C HIS A 559 5.97 -26.25 6.93
N LEU A 560 4.78 -25.95 7.47
CA LEU A 560 3.70 -25.32 6.70
C LEU A 560 3.68 -23.79 6.76
N LEU A 561 4.07 -23.23 7.91
CA LEU A 561 3.88 -21.83 8.26
C LEU A 561 5.18 -21.03 8.29
N HIS A 562 6.34 -21.66 8.09
CA HIS A 562 7.64 -20.98 8.05
C HIS A 562 8.28 -21.08 6.67
N THR A 563 9.29 -20.25 6.45
CA THR A 563 9.97 -20.07 5.18
C THR A 563 11.40 -19.57 5.42
N THR A 564 12.15 -19.45 4.34
CA THR A 564 13.49 -18.88 4.32
C THR A 564 13.62 -17.92 3.14
N TYR A 565 14.55 -16.97 3.26
CA TYR A 565 14.77 -15.95 2.24
C TYR A 565 16.17 -16.07 1.66
N THR A 566 16.31 -15.73 0.38
CA THR A 566 17.58 -15.86 -0.34
C THR A 566 18.09 -14.51 -0.84
N PRO A 567 19.41 -14.28 -0.82
CA PRO A 567 20.00 -13.09 -1.43
C PRO A 567 19.61 -12.93 -2.89
N ARG A 568 19.42 -11.69 -3.33
CA ARG A 568 19.18 -11.30 -4.72
C ARG A 568 20.20 -10.24 -5.14
N ASP A 569 20.66 -10.35 -6.38
CA ASP A 569 21.53 -9.33 -6.97
C ASP A 569 20.78 -8.02 -7.21
N LYS A 570 21.51 -6.90 -7.24
CA LYS A 570 20.91 -5.57 -7.46
C LYS A 570 20.58 -5.26 -8.92
N PHE A 571 21.20 -6.00 -9.84
CA PHE A 571 21.14 -5.85 -11.29
C PHE A 571 21.08 -7.21 -11.96
#